data_AF-A0A3R7K413-F1
#
_entry.id   AF-A0A3R7K413-F1
#
_cell.length_a   1.000
_cell.length_b   1.000
_cell.length_c   1.000
_cell.angle_alpha   90.00
_cell.angle_beta   90.00
_cell.angle_gamma   90.00
#
_symmetry.space_group_name_H-M   'P 1'
#
loop_
_entity.id
_entity.type
_entity.pdbx_description
1 polymer ?
#
loop_
_entity_poly.entity_id
_entity_poly.type
_entity_poly.pdbx_seq_one_letter_code
_entity_poly.pdbx_strand_id
1 'polypeptide(L)'
;ENSNLGFDKEAEALEKQRKEEEAAAKREEQLRRSAPAYNPVDSTPAEDASVERVLNELNEVFEIIAAVPLMDEEEYGELREHFEKGRGLDEIDERGYSIKEGTYKIWKGERDLNVVTKGVDADSALILQRILMHTLNIEKKVREMLVNGGVDPDDEDNSEENSKAN
;
A
#
# COMPACT_ATOMS: atom_id res chain seq x y z
N GLU A 1 66.81 30.52 -60.77
CA GLU A 1 66.22 30.90 -59.47
C GLU A 1 64.93 30.12 -59.23
N ASN A 2 64.71 29.75 -57.96
CA ASN A 2 63.72 28.79 -57.45
C ASN A 2 62.27 29.31 -57.50
N SER A 3 61.29 28.41 -57.59
CA SER A 3 60.58 27.90 -56.38
C SER A 3 59.28 27.15 -56.69
N ASN A 4 59.21 25.92 -56.17
CA ASN A 4 58.02 25.10 -55.93
C ASN A 4 56.94 25.88 -55.17
N LEU A 5 55.77 26.12 -55.77
CA LEU A 5 54.57 26.55 -55.05
C LEU A 5 53.32 25.98 -55.73
N GLY A 6 52.89 24.80 -55.30
CA GLY A 6 51.65 24.20 -55.80
C GLY A 6 51.11 23.03 -54.98
N PHE A 7 51.93 22.39 -54.15
CA PHE A 7 51.55 21.16 -53.43
C PHE A 7 51.05 21.37 -51.99
N ASP A 8 51.23 22.54 -51.39
CA ASP A 8 51.03 22.70 -49.94
C ASP A 8 49.56 22.88 -49.52
N LYS A 9 48.69 23.47 -50.36
CA LYS A 9 47.29 23.75 -49.97
C LYS A 9 46.37 22.53 -50.03
N GLU A 10 46.61 21.62 -50.97
CA GLU A 10 45.76 20.44 -51.16
C GLU A 10 46.09 19.34 -50.14
N ALA A 11 47.37 19.20 -49.78
CA ALA A 11 47.82 18.34 -48.69
C ALA A 11 47.31 18.81 -47.33
N GLU A 12 47.31 20.13 -47.07
CA GLU A 12 46.80 20.71 -45.82
C GLU A 12 45.28 20.52 -45.66
N ALA A 13 44.52 20.62 -46.76
CA ALA A 13 43.07 20.40 -46.74
C ALA A 13 42.70 18.94 -46.43
N LEU A 14 43.43 17.98 -47.00
CA LEU A 14 43.24 16.55 -46.73
C LEU A 14 43.63 16.19 -45.28
N GLU A 15 44.70 16.77 -44.75
CA GLU A 15 45.10 16.54 -43.36
C GLU A 15 44.10 17.13 -42.37
N LYS A 16 43.50 18.29 -42.70
CA LYS A 16 42.45 18.91 -41.89
C LYS A 16 41.17 18.07 -41.87
N GLN A 17 40.74 17.53 -43.01
CA GLN A 17 39.59 16.61 -43.09
C GLN A 17 39.83 15.35 -42.26
N ARG A 18 41.02 14.74 -42.34
CA ARG A 18 41.36 13.54 -41.56
C ARG A 18 41.34 13.79 -40.05
N LYS A 19 41.78 14.98 -39.61
CA LYS A 19 41.74 15.38 -38.20
C LYS A 19 40.31 15.65 -37.71
N GLU A 20 39.45 16.23 -38.54
CA GLU A 20 38.03 16.43 -38.20
C GLU A 20 37.26 15.12 -38.10
N GLU A 21 37.51 14.16 -39.00
CA GLU A 21 36.93 12.81 -38.94
C GLU A 21 37.38 12.03 -37.69
N GLU A 22 38.68 12.09 -37.35
CA GLU A 22 39.19 11.44 -36.13
C GLU A 22 38.62 12.07 -34.85
N ALA A 23 38.44 13.39 -34.83
CA ALA A 23 37.84 14.11 -33.72
C ALA A 23 36.34 13.80 -33.57
N ALA A 24 35.62 13.64 -34.68
CA ALA A 24 34.22 13.23 -34.70
C ALA A 24 34.04 11.80 -34.16
N ALA A 25 34.90 10.86 -34.61
CA ALA A 25 34.88 9.48 -34.15
C ALA A 25 35.18 9.36 -32.64
N LYS A 26 36.16 10.12 -32.12
CA LYS A 26 36.45 10.18 -30.68
C LYS A 26 35.29 10.74 -29.86
N ARG A 27 34.55 11.72 -30.40
CA ARG A 27 33.39 12.31 -29.73
C ARG A 27 32.23 11.33 -29.67
N GLU A 28 31.97 10.59 -30.75
CA GLU A 28 30.94 9.55 -30.80
C GLU A 28 31.25 8.38 -29.84
N GLU A 29 32.51 7.95 -29.75
CA GLU A 29 32.95 6.92 -28.80
C GLU A 29 32.80 7.39 -27.34
N GLN A 30 33.14 8.65 -27.05
CA GLN A 30 32.93 9.24 -25.73
C GLN A 30 31.44 9.30 -25.37
N LEU A 31 30.57 9.73 -26.30
CA LEU A 31 29.11 9.73 -26.08
C LEU A 31 28.57 8.31 -25.80
N ARG A 32 29.05 7.29 -26.52
CA ARG A 32 28.70 5.88 -26.26
C ARG A 32 29.16 5.39 -24.88
N ARG A 33 30.34 5.80 -24.42
CA ARG A 33 30.88 5.43 -23.09
C ARG A 33 30.21 6.17 -21.94
N SER A 34 29.67 7.37 -22.17
CA SER A 34 28.99 8.19 -21.15
C SER A 34 27.48 7.98 -21.05
N ALA A 35 26.89 7.12 -21.89
CA ALA A 35 25.49 6.74 -21.73
C ALA A 35 25.34 5.92 -20.43
N PRO A 36 24.57 6.39 -19.44
CA PRO A 36 24.29 5.60 -18.25
C PRO A 36 23.66 4.28 -18.70
N ALA A 37 24.18 3.15 -18.22
CA ALA A 37 23.59 1.86 -18.47
C ALA A 37 22.17 1.88 -17.92
N TYR A 38 21.19 2.05 -18.81
CA TYR A 38 19.79 1.83 -18.48
C TYR A 38 19.67 0.35 -18.15
N ASN A 39 19.74 0.04 -16.85
CA ASN A 39 19.40 -1.25 -16.33
C ASN A 39 17.89 -1.19 -16.12
N PRO A 40 17.05 -1.78 -17.00
CA PRO A 40 15.64 -1.88 -16.71
C PRO A 40 15.55 -2.66 -15.40
N VAL A 41 15.23 -1.96 -14.31
CA VAL A 41 14.76 -2.61 -13.10
C VAL A 41 13.58 -3.46 -13.55
N ASP A 42 13.70 -4.76 -13.34
CA ASP A 42 12.66 -5.74 -13.59
C ASP A 42 11.43 -5.31 -12.78
N SER A 43 10.56 -4.55 -13.43
CA SER A 43 9.30 -4.04 -12.89
C SER A 43 8.20 -5.00 -13.34
N THR A 44 8.48 -6.30 -13.31
CA THR A 44 7.42 -7.30 -13.32
C THR A 44 6.71 -7.16 -11.97
N PRO A 45 5.47 -6.64 -11.92
CA PRO A 45 4.70 -6.74 -10.70
C PRO A 45 4.60 -8.23 -10.39
N ALA A 46 4.97 -8.63 -9.17
CA ALA A 46 4.81 -10.01 -8.74
C ALA A 46 3.35 -10.42 -9.00
N GLU A 47 3.16 -11.46 -9.81
CA GLU A 47 1.82 -11.91 -10.16
C GLU A 47 1.10 -12.44 -8.91
N ASP A 48 -0.09 -11.88 -8.67
CA ASP A 48 -1.22 -12.47 -7.95
C ASP A 48 -1.22 -12.55 -6.40
N ALA A 49 -0.80 -11.48 -5.72
CA ALA A 49 -1.31 -11.17 -4.37
C ALA A 49 -1.27 -9.66 -4.09
N SER A 50 -1.89 -8.85 -4.94
CA SER A 50 -2.05 -7.42 -4.64
C SER A 50 -2.72 -7.26 -3.27
N VAL A 51 -2.09 -6.58 -2.33
CA VAL A 51 -2.63 -6.34 -0.97
C VAL A 51 -4.08 -5.83 -1.01
N GLU A 52 -4.45 -5.06 -2.02
CA GLU A 52 -5.83 -4.61 -2.28
C GLU A 52 -6.83 -5.76 -2.42
N ARG A 53 -6.46 -6.87 -3.07
CA ARG A 53 -7.29 -8.05 -3.19
C ARG A 53 -7.54 -8.67 -1.82
N VAL A 54 -6.51 -8.81 -1.01
CA VAL A 54 -6.61 -9.33 0.37
C VAL A 54 -7.46 -8.41 1.23
N LEU A 55 -7.27 -7.10 1.13
CA LEU A 55 -8.07 -6.10 1.85
C LEU A 55 -9.57 -6.19 1.52
N ASN A 56 -9.91 -6.53 0.28
CA ASN A 56 -11.30 -6.74 -0.14
C ASN A 56 -11.83 -8.11 0.29
N GLU A 57 -11.10 -9.19 0.01
CA GLU A 57 -11.52 -10.56 0.29
C GLU A 57 -11.68 -10.85 1.79
N LEU A 58 -10.79 -10.32 2.63
CA LEU A 58 -10.80 -10.53 4.08
C LEU A 58 -11.49 -9.39 4.84
N ASN A 59 -12.17 -8.46 4.15
CA ASN A 59 -12.76 -7.30 4.79
C ASN A 59 -13.75 -7.68 5.91
N GLU A 60 -14.60 -8.67 5.66
CA GLU A 60 -15.56 -9.19 6.66
C GLU A 60 -14.84 -9.82 7.85
N VAL A 61 -13.75 -10.55 7.60
CA VAL A 61 -12.91 -11.13 8.67
C VAL A 61 -12.29 -10.03 9.52
N PHE A 62 -11.81 -8.94 8.90
CA PHE A 62 -11.26 -7.81 9.65
C PHE A 62 -12.32 -7.08 10.48
N GLU A 63 -13.57 -7.02 10.00
CA GLU A 63 -14.69 -6.48 10.77
C GLU A 63 -15.03 -7.36 11.97
N ILE A 64 -15.05 -8.69 11.78
CA ILE A 64 -15.22 -9.67 12.86
C ILE A 64 -14.11 -9.51 13.90
N ILE A 65 -12.83 -9.49 13.48
CA ILE A 65 -11.68 -9.27 14.36
C ILE A 65 -11.82 -7.96 15.14
N ALA A 66 -12.27 -6.89 14.49
CA ALA A 66 -12.49 -5.61 15.14
C ALA A 66 -13.60 -5.66 16.21
N ALA A 67 -14.62 -6.51 16.02
CA ALA A 67 -15.75 -6.67 16.92
C ALA A 67 -15.47 -7.57 18.13
N VAL A 68 -14.45 -8.44 18.08
CA VAL A 68 -14.12 -9.44 19.13
C VAL A 68 -14.23 -8.91 20.57
N PRO A 69 -13.69 -7.73 20.95
CA PRO A 69 -13.76 -7.24 22.33
C PRO A 69 -15.19 -6.89 22.81
N LEU A 70 -16.13 -6.73 21.88
CA LEU A 70 -17.52 -6.36 22.14
C LEU A 70 -18.47 -7.55 21.96
N MET A 71 -17.96 -8.71 21.54
CA MET A 71 -18.76 -9.92 21.35
C MET A 71 -19.18 -10.51 22.68
N ASP A 72 -20.47 -10.85 22.76
CA ASP A 72 -21.04 -11.59 23.87
C ASP A 72 -20.50 -13.02 23.93
N GLU A 73 -20.19 -13.49 25.14
CA GLU A 73 -19.57 -14.81 25.35
C GLU A 73 -20.58 -15.96 25.20
N GLU A 74 -21.87 -15.73 25.42
CA GLU A 74 -22.92 -16.77 25.33
C GLU A 74 -23.29 -17.03 23.87
N GLU A 75 -23.40 -15.96 23.05
CA GLU A 75 -23.81 -16.09 21.65
C GLU A 75 -22.62 -16.35 20.70
N TYR A 76 -21.47 -15.71 20.93
CA TYR A 76 -20.31 -15.75 20.02
C TYR A 76 -19.03 -16.29 20.66
N GLY A 77 -19.15 -17.01 21.80
CA GLY A 77 -18.02 -17.48 22.60
C GLY A 77 -16.94 -18.24 21.81
N GLU A 78 -17.32 -19.19 20.95
CA GLU A 78 -16.37 -19.97 20.15
C GLU A 78 -15.60 -19.10 19.15
N LEU A 79 -16.29 -18.15 18.49
CA LEU A 79 -15.68 -17.25 17.52
C LEU A 79 -14.74 -16.26 18.20
N ARG A 80 -15.17 -15.70 19.34
CA ARG A 80 -14.34 -14.84 20.17
C ARG A 80 -13.11 -15.59 20.67
N GLU A 81 -13.27 -16.81 21.18
CA GLU A 81 -12.14 -17.62 21.66
C GLU A 81 -11.15 -17.93 20.52
N HIS A 82 -11.64 -18.24 19.32
CA HIS A 82 -10.81 -18.53 18.15
C HIS A 82 -9.84 -17.38 17.82
N PHE A 83 -10.28 -16.12 17.90
CA PHE A 83 -9.44 -14.95 17.65
C PHE A 83 -8.67 -14.46 18.88
N GLU A 84 -9.28 -14.49 20.07
CA GLU A 84 -8.69 -13.93 21.29
C GLU A 84 -7.54 -14.81 21.80
N LYS A 85 -7.74 -16.13 21.81
CA LYS A 85 -6.83 -17.12 22.42
C LYS A 85 -6.42 -18.25 21.48
N GLY A 86 -7.20 -18.48 20.43
CA GLY A 86 -6.98 -19.52 19.43
C GLY A 86 -6.02 -19.08 18.32
N ARG A 87 -6.20 -19.70 17.14
CA ARG A 87 -5.32 -19.52 15.98
C ARG A 87 -5.82 -18.50 14.95
N GLY A 88 -6.95 -17.82 15.17
CA GLY A 88 -7.54 -16.98 14.14
C GLY A 88 -6.63 -15.85 13.65
N LEU A 89 -5.85 -15.24 14.55
CA LEU A 89 -4.82 -14.26 14.17
C LEU A 89 -3.55 -14.94 13.62
N ASP A 90 -3.20 -16.11 14.13
CA ASP A 90 -2.03 -16.88 13.66
C ASP A 90 -2.20 -17.32 12.20
N GLU A 91 -3.41 -17.68 11.79
CA GLU A 91 -3.72 -18.07 10.41
C GLU A 91 -3.55 -16.92 9.39
N ILE A 92 -3.61 -15.66 9.86
CA ILE A 92 -3.35 -14.48 9.03
C ILE A 92 -1.85 -14.17 9.02
N ASP A 93 -1.18 -14.28 10.16
CA ASP A 93 0.28 -14.19 10.27
C ASP A 93 0.98 -15.26 9.41
N GLU A 94 0.48 -16.50 9.37
CA GLU A 94 0.97 -17.60 8.54
C GLU A 94 0.84 -17.33 7.02
N ARG A 95 -0.05 -16.42 6.61
CA ARG A 95 -0.16 -15.93 5.23
C ARG A 95 0.85 -14.84 4.90
N GLY A 96 1.68 -14.45 5.87
CA GLY A 96 2.74 -13.44 5.70
C GLY A 96 2.39 -12.06 6.25
N TYR A 97 1.26 -11.89 6.94
CA TYR A 97 0.81 -10.59 7.44
C TYR A 97 0.96 -10.49 8.96
N SER A 98 1.96 -9.77 9.45
CA SER A 98 2.21 -9.60 10.89
C SER A 98 1.20 -8.65 11.55
N ILE A 99 0.04 -9.16 11.95
CA ILE A 99 -1.07 -8.35 12.47
C ILE A 99 -1.43 -8.63 13.93
N LYS A 100 -0.96 -9.75 14.49
CA LYS A 100 -1.37 -10.22 15.82
C LYS A 100 -1.13 -9.19 16.92
N GLU A 101 0.11 -8.69 17.05
CA GLU A 101 0.44 -7.71 18.09
C GLU A 101 -0.32 -6.38 17.93
N GLY A 102 -0.44 -5.89 16.70
CA GLY A 102 -1.18 -4.66 16.40
C GLY A 102 -2.66 -4.79 16.73
N THR A 103 -3.27 -5.94 16.42
CA THR A 103 -4.66 -6.26 16.75
C THR A 103 -4.90 -6.24 18.26
N TYR A 104 -4.01 -6.87 19.05
CA TYR A 104 -4.12 -6.81 20.52
C TYR A 104 -3.98 -5.40 21.08
N LYS A 105 -3.14 -4.53 20.48
CA LYS A 105 -3.06 -3.11 20.89
C LYS A 105 -4.38 -2.39 20.65
N ILE A 106 -5.00 -2.61 19.48
CA ILE A 106 -6.32 -2.05 19.15
C ILE A 106 -7.35 -2.51 20.19
N TRP A 107 -7.43 -3.81 20.49
CA TRP A 107 -8.35 -4.33 21.50
C TRP A 107 -8.11 -3.77 22.91
N LYS A 108 -6.86 -3.42 23.25
CA LYS A 108 -6.51 -2.77 24.52
C LYS A 108 -6.77 -1.26 24.58
N GLY A 109 -7.30 -0.67 23.51
CA GLY A 109 -7.66 0.75 23.48
C GLY A 109 -6.67 1.65 22.74
N GLU A 110 -5.64 1.12 22.08
CA GLU A 110 -4.75 1.95 21.26
C GLU A 110 -5.49 2.43 19.99
N ARG A 111 -5.44 3.74 19.73
CA ARG A 111 -6.10 4.38 18.58
C ARG A 111 -5.14 5.20 17.73
N ASP A 112 -3.87 5.32 18.11
CA ASP A 112 -2.81 5.89 17.28
C ASP A 112 -2.29 4.85 16.28
N LEU A 113 -2.58 5.08 15.00
CA LEU A 113 -2.16 4.21 13.91
C LEU A 113 -0.64 4.00 13.90
N ASN A 114 0.17 5.01 14.24
CA ASN A 114 1.63 4.89 14.23
C ASN A 114 2.13 3.91 15.30
N VAL A 115 1.43 3.83 16.44
CA VAL A 115 1.77 2.89 17.53
C VAL A 115 1.34 1.47 17.17
N VAL A 116 0.18 1.34 16.53
CA VAL A 116 -0.37 0.06 16.06
C VAL A 116 0.55 -0.57 15.01
N THR A 117 0.99 0.18 14.01
CA THR A 117 1.77 -0.33 12.86
C THR A 117 3.28 -0.26 13.05
N LYS A 118 3.75 0.10 14.25
CA LYS A 118 5.18 0.22 14.53
C LYS A 118 5.89 -1.13 14.35
N GLY A 119 6.82 -1.17 13.40
CA GLY A 119 7.70 -2.32 13.19
C GLY A 119 7.14 -3.43 12.29
N VAL A 120 6.00 -3.21 11.64
CA VAL A 120 5.45 -4.15 10.64
C VAL A 120 5.70 -3.64 9.22
N ASP A 121 5.57 -4.53 8.23
CA ASP A 121 5.67 -4.19 6.82
C ASP A 121 4.44 -3.39 6.32
N ALA A 122 4.53 -2.87 5.09
CA ALA A 122 3.51 -2.01 4.52
C ALA A 122 2.13 -2.71 4.37
N ASP A 123 2.11 -3.98 3.99
CA ASP A 123 0.85 -4.70 3.74
C ASP A 123 0.16 -5.02 5.07
N SER A 124 0.93 -5.48 6.06
CA SER A 124 0.45 -5.68 7.43
C SER A 124 -0.06 -4.36 8.04
N ALA A 125 0.62 -3.24 7.77
CA ALA A 125 0.19 -1.92 8.24
C ALA A 125 -1.18 -1.51 7.64
N LEU A 126 -1.42 -1.82 6.36
CA LEU A 126 -2.71 -1.56 5.71
C LEU A 126 -3.84 -2.41 6.30
N ILE A 127 -3.57 -3.68 6.61
CA ILE A 127 -4.56 -4.55 7.27
C ILE A 127 -4.88 -4.03 8.67
N LEU A 128 -3.85 -3.69 9.46
CA LEU A 128 -4.02 -3.12 10.79
C LEU A 128 -4.79 -1.79 10.77
N GLN A 129 -4.53 -0.95 9.76
CA GLN A 129 -5.31 0.26 9.53
C GLN A 129 -6.79 -0.07 9.28
N ARG A 130 -7.09 -1.10 8.49
CA ARG A 130 -8.47 -1.52 8.20
C ARG A 130 -9.19 -2.02 9.45
N ILE A 131 -8.53 -2.86 10.26
CA ILE A 131 -9.06 -3.35 11.54
C ILE A 131 -9.35 -2.16 12.47
N LEU A 132 -8.41 -1.23 12.62
CA LEU A 132 -8.59 -0.04 13.45
C LEU A 132 -9.78 0.82 12.98
N MET A 133 -9.94 1.01 11.67
CA MET A 133 -11.09 1.74 11.12
C MET A 133 -12.42 1.05 11.43
N HIS A 134 -12.49 -0.28 11.31
CA HIS A 134 -13.67 -1.05 11.67
C HIS A 134 -13.97 -0.93 13.17
N THR A 135 -12.96 -1.04 14.04
CA THR A 135 -13.13 -0.85 15.49
C THR A 135 -13.73 0.52 15.79
N LEU A 136 -13.20 1.60 15.21
CA LEU A 136 -13.72 2.95 15.40
C LEU A 136 -15.18 3.10 14.93
N ASN A 137 -15.53 2.48 13.80
CA ASN A 137 -16.89 2.50 13.27
C ASN A 137 -17.86 1.76 14.18
N ILE A 138 -17.49 0.57 14.66
CA ILE A 138 -18.30 -0.23 15.57
C ILE A 138 -18.51 0.53 16.88
N GLU A 139 -17.44 1.06 17.48
CA GLU A 139 -17.53 1.85 18.72
C GLU A 139 -18.40 3.08 18.58
N LYS A 140 -18.39 3.72 17.41
CA LYS A 140 -19.27 4.85 17.11
C LYS A 140 -20.73 4.40 17.06
N LYS A 141 -21.04 3.32 16.30
CA LYS A 141 -22.38 2.75 16.20
C LYS A 141 -22.93 2.35 17.58
N VAL A 142 -22.13 1.65 18.39
CA VAL A 142 -22.50 1.25 19.75
C VAL A 142 -22.81 2.49 20.61
N ARG A 143 -21.99 3.54 20.55
CA ARG A 143 -22.28 4.80 21.25
C ARG A 143 -23.59 5.43 20.80
N GLU A 144 -23.85 5.48 19.50
CA GLU A 144 -25.08 6.03 18.94
C GLU A 144 -26.31 5.24 19.40
N MET A 145 -26.23 3.91 19.39
CA MET A 145 -27.30 3.04 19.92
C MET A 145 -27.57 3.31 21.41
N LEU A 146 -26.52 3.46 22.22
CA LEU A 146 -26.65 3.76 23.65
C LEU A 146 -27.25 5.15 23.91
N VAL A 147 -26.93 6.14 23.08
CA VAL A 147 -27.47 7.50 23.19
C VAL A 147 -28.93 7.56 22.73
N ASN A 148 -29.28 6.80 21.68
CA ASN A 148 -30.63 6.78 21.10
C ASN A 148 -31.60 5.84 21.83
N GLY A 149 -31.17 5.21 22.94
CA GLY A 149 -32.05 4.44 23.82
C GLY A 149 -32.14 2.94 23.52
N GLY A 150 -31.21 2.37 22.73
CA GLY A 150 -31.24 0.97 22.31
C GLY A 150 -32.32 0.76 21.25
N VAL A 151 -32.00 1.08 20.00
CA VAL A 151 -32.91 0.82 18.87
C VAL A 151 -32.85 -0.68 18.59
N ASP A 152 -33.97 -1.37 18.79
CA ASP A 152 -34.14 -2.76 18.35
C ASP A 152 -34.03 -2.75 16.81
N PRO A 153 -33.14 -3.53 16.19
CA PRO A 153 -32.97 -3.51 14.73
C PRO A 153 -34.23 -3.96 13.95
N ASP A 154 -35.23 -4.54 14.64
CA ASP A 154 -36.54 -4.88 14.10
C ASP A 154 -37.57 -3.73 14.17
N ASP A 155 -37.26 -2.63 14.85
CA ASP A 155 -38.05 -1.39 14.76
C ASP A 155 -37.63 -0.65 13.48
N GLU A 156 -38.05 -1.19 12.33
CA GLU A 156 -38.08 -0.46 11.08
C GLU A 156 -38.87 0.84 11.30
N ASP A 157 -38.14 1.93 11.13
CA ASP A 157 -38.53 3.34 11.15
C ASP A 157 -39.94 3.59 10.57
N ASN A 158 -40.96 3.57 11.42
CA ASN A 158 -42.28 4.10 11.12
C ASN A 158 -42.40 5.54 11.63
N SER A 159 -41.41 6.38 11.33
CA SER A 159 -41.46 7.83 11.57
C SER A 159 -41.65 8.64 10.29
N GLU A 160 -42.48 8.15 9.36
CA GLU A 160 -43.07 8.99 8.32
C GLU A 160 -44.56 9.23 8.59
N GLU A 161 -44.89 10.32 9.29
CA GLU A 161 -45.91 11.28 8.84
C GLU A 161 -46.01 12.44 9.86
N ASN A 162 -45.14 13.42 9.72
CA ASN A 162 -45.49 14.77 10.13
C ASN A 162 -45.00 15.79 9.09
N SER A 163 -45.71 15.85 7.96
CA SER A 163 -45.61 16.95 7.02
C SER A 163 -46.98 17.35 6.49
N LYS A 164 -47.56 18.35 7.16
CA LYS A 164 -48.51 19.39 6.70
C LYS A 164 -49.04 19.30 5.25
N ALA A 165 -50.37 19.27 5.13
CA ALA A 165 -51.24 20.09 4.26
C ALA A 165 -52.69 19.61 4.52
N ASN A 166 -53.73 20.41 4.80
CA ASN A 166 -54.11 21.77 4.44
C ASN A 166 -55.18 22.25 5.44
#